data_AF-D0WIX5-F1
#
_entry.id   AF-D0WIX5-F1
#
_cell.length_a   1.000
_cell.length_b   1.000
_cell.length_c   1.000
_cell.angle_alpha   90.00
_cell.angle_beta   90.00
_cell.angle_gamma   90.00
#
_symmetry.space_group_name_H-M   'P 1'
#
loop_
_entity.id
_entity.type
_entity.pdbx_description
1 polymer ?
#
loop_
_entity_poly.entity_id
_entity_poly.type
_entity_poly.pdbx_seq_one_letter_code
_entity_poly.pdbx_strand_id
1 'polypeptide(L)'
;MGFDERLVTIVDAEWDARRTNKRLRYLRQAGFPESGASVADVRYDDDRKLDCSLILELSNCGWVRNRRNVLVAGASGAGKT
;
A
#
# COMPACT_ATOMS: atom_id res chain seq x y z
N MET A 1 23.23 -8.66 27.07
CA MET A 1 22.00 -7.90 26.82
C MET A 1 21.45 -7.40 28.14
N GLY A 2 21.46 -6.08 28.34
CA GLY A 2 21.00 -5.44 29.59
C GLY A 2 19.49 -5.52 29.78
N PHE A 3 18.97 -5.09 30.94
CA PHE A 3 17.53 -4.93 31.15
C PHE A 3 16.94 -3.88 30.19
N ASP A 4 17.59 -2.72 30.06
CA ASP A 4 17.09 -1.62 29.23
C ASP A 4 17.04 -1.99 27.74
N GLU A 5 18.06 -2.69 27.23
CA GLU A 5 18.08 -3.17 25.84
C GLU A 5 16.92 -4.15 25.54
N ARG A 6 16.60 -5.03 26.50
CA ARG A 6 15.45 -5.94 26.40
C ARG A 6 14.14 -5.18 26.44
N LEU A 7 14.05 -4.17 27.30
CA LEU A 7 12.86 -3.33 27.40
C LEU A 7 12.60 -2.57 26.09
N VAL A 8 13.63 -1.96 25.50
CA VAL A 8 13.52 -1.29 24.18
C VAL A 8 13.01 -2.26 23.12
N THR A 9 13.60 -3.46 23.05
CA THR A 9 13.20 -4.48 22.05
C THR A 9 11.72 -4.87 22.20
N ILE A 10 11.23 -5.02 23.44
CA ILE A 10 9.82 -5.36 23.71
C ILE A 10 8.89 -4.21 23.31
N VAL A 11 9.28 -2.97 23.62
CA VAL A 11 8.50 -1.78 23.26
C VAL A 11 8.40 -1.62 21.74
N ASP A 12 9.51 -1.80 21.02
CA ASP A 12 9.53 -1.72 19.56
C ASP A 12 8.65 -2.82 18.93
N ALA A 13 8.75 -4.06 19.43
CA ALA A 13 7.93 -5.17 18.96
C ALA A 13 6.42 -4.91 19.15
N GLU A 14 6.01 -4.40 20.32
CA GLU A 14 4.61 -4.08 20.60
C GLU A 14 4.11 -2.90 19.74
N TRP A 15 4.96 -1.88 19.55
CA TRP A 15 4.65 -0.76 18.68
C TRP A 15 4.38 -1.19 17.24
N ASP A 16 5.25 -2.05 16.70
CA ASP A 16 5.10 -2.61 15.35
C ASP A 16 3.89 -3.54 15.23
N ALA A 17 3.63 -4.36 16.26
CA ALA A 17 2.44 -5.21 16.31
C ALA A 17 1.15 -4.38 16.25
N ARG A 18 1.04 -3.31 17.05
CA ARG A 18 -0.13 -2.42 17.03
C ARG A 18 -0.34 -1.76 15.68
N ARG A 19 0.73 -1.25 15.06
CA ARG A 19 0.67 -0.61 13.75
C ARG A 19 0.23 -1.59 12.67
N THR A 20 0.81 -2.78 12.66
CA THR A 20 0.48 -3.84 11.71
C THR A 20 -0.97 -4.30 11.87
N ASN A 21 -1.41 -4.55 13.11
CA ASN A 21 -2.78 -4.95 13.40
C ASN A 21 -3.81 -3.89 12.98
N LYS A 22 -3.51 -2.61 13.24
CA LYS A 22 -4.36 -1.50 12.80
C LYS A 22 -4.48 -1.44 11.27
N ARG A 23 -3.37 -1.59 10.55
CA ARG A 23 -3.35 -1.61 9.08
C ARG A 23 -4.17 -2.79 8.54
N LEU A 24 -3.93 -4.00 9.03
CA LEU A 24 -4.64 -5.20 8.60
C LEU A 24 -6.15 -5.09 8.87
N ARG A 25 -6.54 -4.55 10.02
CA ARG A 25 -7.95 -4.30 10.35
C ARG A 25 -8.60 -3.35 9.34
N TYR A 26 -7.95 -2.24 8.97
CA TYR A 26 -8.50 -1.32 7.99
C TYR A 26 -8.59 -1.92 6.58
N LEU A 27 -7.58 -2.69 6.16
CA LEU A 27 -7.63 -3.39 4.87
C LEU A 27 -8.82 -4.37 4.81
N ARG A 28 -9.06 -5.14 5.87
CA ARG A 28 -10.24 -6.02 5.96
C ARG A 28 -11.56 -5.24 5.94
N GLN A 29 -11.62 -4.14 6.68
CA GLN A 29 -12.82 -3.30 6.77
C GLN A 29 -13.15 -2.58 5.46
N ALA A 30 -12.14 -2.27 4.64
CA ALA A 30 -12.34 -1.64 3.34
C ALA A 30 -13.07 -2.55 2.34
N GLY A 31 -13.08 -3.87 2.55
CA GLY A 31 -13.85 -4.80 1.73
C GLY A 31 -13.42 -4.83 0.25
N PHE A 32 -12.14 -4.59 -0.03
CA PHE A 32 -11.62 -4.63 -1.39
C PHE A 32 -11.85 -6.02 -2.01
N PRO A 33 -12.29 -6.11 -3.28
CA PRO A 33 -12.47 -7.40 -3.96
C PRO A 33 -11.19 -8.23 -3.95
N GLU A 34 -10.04 -7.58 -4.20
CA GLU A 34 -8.73 -8.20 -4.24
C GLU A 34 -7.89 -7.80 -3.01
N SER A 35 -8.16 -8.45 -1.87
CA SER A 35 -7.49 -8.14 -0.59
C SER A 35 -5.97 -8.40 -0.58
N GLY A 36 -5.46 -9.22 -1.51
CA GLY A 36 -4.06 -9.54 -1.68
C GLY A 36 -3.31 -8.69 -2.70
N ALA A 37 -3.97 -7.71 -3.33
CA ALA A 37 -3.35 -6.92 -4.39
C ALA A 37 -2.12 -6.15 -3.91
N SER A 38 -1.01 -6.28 -4.64
CA SER A 38 0.25 -5.59 -4.37
C SER A 38 0.78 -4.89 -5.61
N VAL A 39 1.44 -3.75 -5.42
CA VAL A 39 2.16 -3.04 -6.51
C VAL A 39 3.31 -3.88 -7.06
N ALA A 40 3.89 -4.76 -6.24
CA ALA A 40 4.95 -5.68 -6.66
C ALA A 40 4.46 -6.71 -7.69
N ASP A 41 3.16 -7.00 -7.72
CA ASP A 41 2.55 -7.97 -8.64
C ASP A 41 2.10 -7.32 -9.96
N VAL A 42 2.32 -6.01 -10.14
CA VAL A 42 1.97 -5.31 -11.36
C VAL A 42 2.84 -5.80 -12.51
N ARG A 43 2.17 -6.23 -13.58
CA ARG A 43 2.79 -6.61 -14.85
C ARG A 43 3.01 -5.40 -15.75
N TYR A 44 4.23 -5.25 -16.23
CA TYR A 44 4.68 -4.17 -17.11
C TYR A 44 5.00 -4.65 -18.53
N ASP A 45 4.37 -5.75 -18.96
CA ASP A 45 4.48 -6.23 -20.34
C ASP A 45 4.08 -5.12 -21.34
N ASP A 46 4.72 -5.09 -22.51
CA ASP A 46 4.55 -4.01 -23.50
C ASP A 46 3.10 -3.81 -23.97
N ASP A 47 2.29 -4.88 -23.97
CA ASP A 47 0.87 -4.85 -24.33
C ASP A 47 0.02 -4.02 -23.35
N ARG A 48 0.44 -3.92 -22.08
CA ARG A 48 -0.23 -3.16 -21.02
C ARG A 48 -0.02 -1.66 -21.16
N LYS A 49 1.04 -1.23 -21.85
CA LYS A 49 1.40 0.19 -22.05
C LYS A 49 1.43 1.00 -20.74
N LEU A 50 1.97 0.41 -19.68
CA LEU A 50 2.10 1.05 -18.36
C LEU A 50 3.46 1.68 -18.17
N ASP A 51 3.48 2.93 -17.71
CA ASP A 51 4.70 3.59 -17.26
C ASP A 51 5.05 3.13 -15.84
N CYS A 52 6.10 2.31 -15.73
CA CYS A 52 6.60 1.80 -14.46
C CYS A 52 6.99 2.91 -13.48
N SER A 53 7.59 3.99 -13.98
CA SER A 53 8.02 5.12 -13.13
C SER A 53 6.81 5.83 -12.52
N LEU A 54 5.75 6.04 -13.30
CA LEU A 54 4.52 6.66 -12.84
C LEU A 54 3.79 5.78 -11.81
N ILE A 55 3.69 4.47 -12.06
CA ILE A 55 3.05 3.55 -11.10
C ILE A 55 3.81 3.55 -9.77
N LEU A 56 5.14 3.54 -9.80
CA LEU A 56 5.96 3.64 -8.59
C LEU A 56 5.77 4.99 -7.87
N GLU A 57 5.67 6.11 -8.59
CA GLU A 57 5.35 7.40 -7.98
C GLU A 57 3.97 7.37 -7.29
N LEU A 58 2.94 6.84 -7.96
CA LEU A 58 1.59 6.76 -7.38
C LEU A 58 1.54 5.84 -6.16
N SER A 59 2.33 4.76 -6.16
CA SER A 59 2.39 3.76 -5.08
C SER A 59 2.84 4.31 -3.72
N ASN A 60 3.62 5.40 -3.73
CA ASN A 60 4.12 6.02 -2.50
C ASN A 60 3.06 6.90 -1.79
N CYS A 61 1.86 7.02 -2.37
CA CYS A 61 0.74 7.83 -1.87
C CYS A 61 1.12 9.29 -1.53
N GLY A 62 2.16 9.83 -2.17
CA GLY A 62 2.59 11.22 -2.02
C GLY A 62 1.53 12.19 -2.53
N TRP A 63 0.81 11.82 -3.59
CA TRP A 63 -0.31 12.58 -4.12
C TRP A 63 -1.44 12.77 -3.09
N VAL A 64 -1.74 11.76 -2.25
CA VAL A 64 -2.71 11.88 -1.15
C VAL A 64 -2.23 12.92 -0.13
N ARG A 65 -0.98 12.80 0.31
CA ARG A 65 -0.37 13.72 1.30
C ARG A 65 -0.34 15.16 0.79
N ASN A 66 -0.06 15.34 -0.49
CA ASN A 66 0.02 16.63 -1.15
C ASN A 66 -1.33 17.15 -1.67
N ARG A 67 -2.44 16.44 -1.41
CA ARG A 67 -3.79 16.79 -1.88
C ARG A 67 -3.85 16.99 -3.41
N ARG A 68 -3.10 16.19 -4.17
CA ARG A 68 -3.11 16.18 -5.64
C ARG A 68 -4.12 15.16 -6.12
N ASN A 69 -4.97 15.53 -7.08
CA ASN A 69 -5.94 14.62 -7.67
C ASN A 69 -5.28 13.69 -8.69
N VAL A 70 -5.73 12.43 -8.73
CA VAL A 70 -5.33 11.44 -9.74
C VAL A 70 -6.55 11.10 -10.58
N LEU A 71 -6.44 11.24 -11.90
CA LEU A 71 -7.48 10.87 -12.85
C LEU A 71 -7.15 9.51 -13.48
N VAL A 72 -8.02 8.52 -13.30
CA VAL A 72 -7.89 7.20 -13.92
C VAL A 72 -8.83 7.13 -15.11
N ALA A 73 -8.28 7.03 -16.33
CA ALA A 73 -9.04 6.97 -17.58
C ALA A 73 -8.87 5.62 -18.29
N GLY A 74 -9.89 5.21 -19.04
CA GLY A 74 -9.88 3.96 -19.81
C GLY A 74 -11.29 3.50 -20.19
N ALA A 75 -11.39 2.49 -21.06
CA ALA A 75 -12.67 1.95 -21.52
C ALA A 75 -13.57 1.48 -20.35
N SER A 76 -14.88 1.53 -20.52
CA SER A 76 -15.87 0.98 -19.58
C SER A 76 -15.60 -0.51 -19.31
N GLY A 77 -15.86 -0.98 -18.10
CA GLY A 77 -15.59 -2.38 -17.71
C GLY A 77 -14.13 -2.72 -17.40
N ALA A 78 -13.19 -1.79 -17.58
CA ALA A 78 -11.76 -2.01 -17.27
C ALA A 78 -11.41 -2.01 -15.76
N GLY A 79 -12.40 -2.11 -14.87
CA GLY A 79 -12.16 -2.13 -13.41
C GLY A 79 -11.67 -0.80 -12.81
N LYS A 80 -12.07 0.34 -13.40
CA LYS A 80 -11.74 1.68 -12.87
C LYS A 80 -12.59 2.10 -11.66
N THR A 81 -13.70 1.39 -11.41
CA THR A 81 -14.67 1.62 -10.33
C THR A 81 -14.52 0.52 -9.30
#